data_AF-A0A2E4STB3-F1
#
_entry.id   AF-A0A2E4STB3-F1
#
_cell.length_a   1.000
_cell.length_b   1.000
_cell.length_c   1.000
_cell.angle_alpha   90.00
_cell.angle_beta   90.00
_cell.angle_gamma   90.00
#
_symmetry.space_group_name_H-M   'P 1'
#
loop_
_entity.id
_entity.type
_entity.pdbx_description
1 polymer ?
#
loop_
_entity_poly.entity_id
_entity_poly.type
_entity_poly.pdbx_seq_one_letter_code
_entity_poly.pdbx_strand_id
1 'polypeptide(L)'
;MGPAIVESFDLTGRPRRLVIRLDENGVAPLYEQLRAQLSVMVAVGHLVAGSRLPTVRCMASALGLAPGTVARTYRELESDGALEGRGRRGTFVVDEPPHSEPLRQRRERLSSAANRFAFELRQLGVDREAAHQFLNEALDRSAEDEPHP
;
A
#
# COMPACT_ATOMS: atom_id res chain seq x y z
N MET A 1 5.44 5.40 -16.84
CA MET A 1 5.55 6.84 -16.50
C MET A 1 6.60 7.05 -15.41
N GLY A 2 7.16 8.24 -15.26
CA GLY A 2 8.07 8.56 -14.15
C GLY A 2 7.34 8.69 -12.80
N PRO A 3 8.05 8.70 -11.66
CA PRO A 3 7.44 8.91 -10.35
C PRO A 3 6.77 10.29 -10.26
N ALA A 4 5.50 10.31 -9.88
CA ALA A 4 4.76 11.52 -9.58
C ALA A 4 4.91 11.88 -8.09
N ILE A 5 5.11 13.17 -7.80
CA ILE A 5 5.17 13.69 -6.43
C ILE A 5 3.88 14.45 -6.15
N VAL A 6 3.17 14.03 -5.10
CA VAL A 6 1.90 14.66 -4.68
C VAL A 6 2.02 15.14 -3.24
N GLU A 7 1.49 16.33 -2.95
CA GLU A 7 1.55 16.91 -1.60
C GLU A 7 0.35 16.50 -0.75
N SER A 8 0.61 15.88 0.39
CA SER A 8 -0.32 15.60 1.49
C SER A 8 0.03 16.47 2.70
N PHE A 9 -0.85 16.52 3.72
CA PHE A 9 -0.60 17.27 4.95
C PHE A 9 -0.82 16.37 6.16
N ASP A 10 0.12 16.36 7.10
CA ASP A 10 -0.10 15.67 8.37
C ASP A 10 -1.02 16.48 9.32
N LEU A 11 -1.35 15.90 10.47
CA LEU A 11 -2.19 16.50 11.52
C LEU A 11 -1.68 17.85 12.03
N THR A 12 -0.39 18.14 11.89
CA THR A 12 0.20 19.42 12.28
C THR A 12 0.13 20.45 11.15
N GLY A 13 -0.42 20.07 10.00
CA GLY A 13 -0.47 20.89 8.78
C GLY A 13 0.85 20.91 8.02
N ARG A 14 1.82 20.03 8.34
CA ARG A 14 3.09 19.98 7.61
C ARG A 14 2.94 19.22 6.30
N PRO A 15 3.50 19.73 5.20
CA PRO A 15 3.45 19.05 3.92
C PRO A 15 4.27 17.74 3.96
N ARG A 16 3.71 16.69 3.38
CA ARG A 16 4.29 15.36 3.20
C ARG A 16 4.29 15.04 1.71
N ARG A 17 5.44 14.62 1.18
CA ARG A 17 5.57 14.22 -0.22
C ARG A 17 5.17 12.76 -0.38
N LEU A 18 4.19 12.50 -1.23
CA LEU A 18 3.82 11.17 -1.69
C LEU A 18 4.55 10.93 -3.00
N VAL A 19 5.39 9.90 -3.05
CA VAL A 19 6.06 9.47 -4.28
C VAL A 19 5.28 8.28 -4.80
N ILE A 20 4.59 8.45 -5.92
CA ILE A 20 3.71 7.44 -6.52
C ILE A 20 4.27 7.05 -7.88
N ARG A 21 4.37 5.75 -8.14
CA ARG A 21 4.87 5.18 -9.40
C ARG A 21 3.80 4.30 -10.02
N LEU A 22 3.30 4.69 -11.18
CA LEU A 22 2.29 3.93 -11.90
C LEU A 22 2.85 3.44 -13.24
N ASP A 23 2.48 2.23 -13.60
CA ASP A 23 2.81 1.61 -14.87
C ASP A 23 1.55 1.27 -15.66
N GLU A 24 1.33 1.98 -16.77
CA GLU A 24 0.19 1.75 -17.65
C GLU A 24 0.28 0.43 -18.41
N ASN A 25 1.49 -0.14 -18.55
CA ASN A 25 1.72 -1.43 -19.18
C ASN A 25 1.82 -2.58 -18.15
N GLY A 26 1.65 -2.26 -16.87
CA GLY A 26 1.69 -3.25 -15.80
C GLY A 26 0.48 -4.19 -15.82
N VAL A 27 0.66 -5.38 -15.25
CA VAL A 27 -0.39 -6.42 -15.19
C VAL A 27 -1.59 -5.96 -14.36
N ALA A 28 -1.36 -5.21 -13.29
CA ALA A 28 -2.42 -4.70 -12.41
C ALA A 28 -3.03 -3.39 -12.95
N PRO A 29 -4.35 -3.19 -12.87
CA PRO A 29 -5.00 -1.92 -13.16
C PRO A 29 -4.44 -0.74 -12.32
N LEU A 30 -4.41 0.46 -12.92
CA LEU A 30 -3.85 1.67 -12.27
C LEU A 30 -4.48 2.01 -10.91
N TYR A 31 -5.77 1.72 -10.71
CA TYR A 31 -6.44 1.97 -9.44
C TYR A 31 -5.94 1.05 -8.32
N GLU A 32 -5.57 -0.19 -8.64
CA GLU A 32 -5.00 -1.17 -7.70
C GLU A 32 -3.55 -0.81 -7.38
N GLN A 33 -2.76 -0.42 -8.38
CA GLN A 33 -1.39 0.07 -8.17
C GLN A 33 -1.36 1.27 -7.23
N LEU A 34 -2.30 2.22 -7.39
CA LEU A 34 -2.45 3.37 -6.50
C LEU A 34 -2.90 2.94 -5.09
N ARG A 35 -3.89 2.04 -5.00
CA ARG A 35 -4.40 1.50 -3.73
C ARG A 35 -3.27 0.87 -2.93
N ALA A 36 -2.51 -0.04 -3.54
CA ALA A 36 -1.41 -0.75 -2.91
C ALA A 36 -0.35 0.21 -2.36
N GLN A 37 0.04 1.22 -3.13
CA GLN A 37 1.04 2.20 -2.68
C GLN A 37 0.55 3.05 -1.51
N LEU A 38 -0.70 3.52 -1.54
CA LEU A 38 -1.28 4.27 -0.42
C LEU A 38 -1.41 3.40 0.83
N SER A 39 -1.85 2.15 0.70
CA SER A 39 -1.93 1.19 1.80
C SER A 39 -0.56 0.93 2.44
N VAL A 40 0.49 0.78 1.62
CA VAL A 40 1.87 0.65 2.12
C VAL A 40 2.30 1.91 2.85
N MET A 41 2.05 3.11 2.30
CA MET A 41 2.40 4.37 2.95
C MET A 41 1.73 4.56 4.31
N VAL A 42 0.46 4.14 4.45
CA VAL A 42 -0.25 4.12 5.73
C VAL A 42 0.40 3.08 6.66
N ALA A 43 0.63 1.86 6.18
CA ALA A 43 1.20 0.77 6.97
C ALA A 43 2.62 1.06 7.49
N VAL A 44 3.46 1.77 6.73
CA VAL A 44 4.81 2.13 7.17
C VAL A 44 4.86 3.44 7.96
N GLY A 45 3.70 4.09 8.19
CA GLY A 45 3.60 5.34 8.92
C GLY A 45 4.11 6.58 8.17
N HIS A 46 4.30 6.48 6.84
CA HIS A 46 4.61 7.65 6.00
C HIS A 46 3.39 8.56 5.89
N LEU A 47 2.21 7.95 5.77
CA LEU A 47 0.91 8.58 5.96
C LEU A 47 0.42 8.24 7.36
N VAL A 48 0.70 9.11 8.32
CA VAL A 48 0.27 8.90 9.71
C VAL A 48 -1.24 9.06 9.86
N ALA A 49 -1.84 8.30 10.77
CA ALA A 49 -3.17 8.49 11.34
C ALA A 49 -3.54 9.97 11.45
N GLY A 50 -4.68 10.41 10.92
CA GLY A 50 -5.12 11.81 10.92
C GLY A 50 -4.52 12.70 9.81
N SER A 51 -3.60 12.19 8.98
CA SER A 51 -3.12 12.93 7.80
C SER A 51 -4.23 13.13 6.78
N ARG A 52 -4.24 14.29 6.14
CA ARG A 52 -5.18 14.61 5.06
C ARG A 52 -4.59 14.23 3.72
N LEU A 53 -5.32 13.43 2.95
CA LEU A 53 -4.95 13.11 1.58
C LEU A 53 -5.28 14.27 0.62
N PRO A 54 -4.58 14.35 -0.52
CA PRO A 54 -4.98 15.24 -1.61
C PRO A 54 -6.42 14.96 -2.05
N THR A 55 -7.11 15.97 -2.57
CA THR A 55 -8.45 15.75 -3.13
C THR A 55 -8.38 14.84 -4.34
N VAL A 56 -9.49 14.16 -4.67
CA VAL A 56 -9.60 13.29 -5.87
C VAL A 56 -9.11 14.03 -7.12
N ARG A 57 -9.54 15.28 -7.33
CA ARG A 57 -9.13 16.08 -8.49
C ARG A 57 -7.64 16.42 -8.47
N CYS A 58 -7.09 16.78 -7.31
CA CYS A 58 -5.68 17.11 -7.17
C CYS A 58 -4.79 15.88 -7.43
N MET A 59 -5.12 14.75 -6.80
CA MET A 59 -4.44 13.49 -7.01
C MET A 59 -4.53 13.02 -8.47
N ALA A 60 -5.73 13.06 -9.06
CA ALA A 60 -5.94 12.70 -10.46
C ALA A 60 -5.08 13.56 -11.41
N SER A 61 -5.08 14.88 -11.22
CA SER A 61 -4.26 15.80 -12.00
C SER A 61 -2.76 15.54 -11.84
N ALA A 62 -2.30 15.21 -10.63
CA ALA A 62 -0.89 14.97 -10.36
C ALA A 62 -0.40 13.64 -10.94
N LEU A 63 -1.28 12.63 -11.00
CA LEU A 63 -0.97 11.30 -11.51
C LEU A 63 -1.31 11.10 -13.00
N GLY A 64 -1.96 12.07 -13.64
CA GLY A 64 -2.48 11.91 -15.00
C GLY A 64 -3.63 10.89 -15.10
N LEU A 65 -4.33 10.62 -14.00
CA LEU A 65 -5.41 9.63 -13.94
C LEU A 65 -6.78 10.26 -14.17
N ALA A 66 -7.73 9.44 -14.61
CA ALA A 66 -9.14 9.83 -14.56
C ALA A 66 -9.60 10.03 -13.10
N PRO A 67 -10.38 11.08 -12.79
CA PRO A 67 -10.89 11.31 -11.43
C PRO A 67 -11.66 10.12 -10.86
N GLY A 68 -12.37 9.37 -11.71
CA GLY A 68 -13.08 8.15 -11.32
C GLY A 68 -12.16 7.05 -10.78
N THR A 69 -10.94 6.91 -11.33
CA THR A 69 -9.93 5.95 -10.88
C THR A 69 -9.50 6.26 -9.44
N VAL A 70 -9.17 7.52 -9.16
CA VAL A 70 -8.78 7.95 -7.81
C VAL A 70 -9.97 7.85 -6.84
N ALA A 71 -11.17 8.26 -7.27
CA ALA A 71 -12.38 8.14 -6.46
C ALA A 71 -12.73 6.68 -6.13
N ARG A 72 -12.46 5.74 -7.03
CA ARG A 72 -12.56 4.31 -6.75
C ARG A 72 -11.52 3.92 -5.70
N THR A 73 -10.25 4.24 -5.90
CA THR A 73 -9.19 3.91 -4.93
C THR A 73 -9.49 4.43 -3.52
N TYR A 74 -9.96 5.67 -3.38
CA TYR A 74 -10.30 6.22 -2.06
C TYR A 74 -11.48 5.49 -1.42
N ARG A 75 -12.52 5.14 -2.20
CA ARG A 75 -13.66 4.36 -1.69
C ARG A 75 -13.27 2.97 -1.22
N GLU A 76 -12.39 2.27 -1.96
CA GLU A 76 -11.87 0.97 -1.54
C GLU A 76 -11.08 1.09 -0.25
N LEU A 77 -10.20 2.10 -0.14
CA LEU A 77 -9.43 2.36 1.09
C LEU A 77 -10.30 2.78 2.28
N GLU A 78 -11.42 3.47 2.02
CA GLU A 78 -12.44 3.77 3.05
C GLU A 78 -13.18 2.50 3.48
N SER A 79 -13.54 1.63 2.54
CA SER A 79 -14.14 0.31 2.83
C SER A 79 -13.20 -0.60 3.63
N ASP A 80 -11.90 -0.55 3.31
CA ASP A 80 -10.82 -1.24 4.04
C ASP A 80 -10.54 -0.58 5.41
N GLY A 81 -11.17 0.55 5.72
CA GLY A 81 -10.99 1.31 6.96
C GLY A 81 -9.62 1.99 7.11
N ALA A 82 -8.81 2.05 6.05
CA ALA A 82 -7.55 2.78 6.05
C ALA A 82 -7.78 4.31 5.99
N LEU A 83 -8.86 4.72 5.33
CA LEU A 83 -9.26 6.11 5.18
C LEU A 83 -10.67 6.36 5.73
N GLU A 84 -10.95 7.61 6.04
CA GLU A 84 -12.30 8.08 6.32
C GLU A 84 -12.59 9.41 5.61
N GLY A 85 -13.75 9.47 4.98
CA GLY A 85 -14.27 10.70 4.40
C GLY A 85 -14.94 11.56 5.47
N ARG A 86 -14.44 12.78 5.71
CA ARG A 86 -15.03 13.77 6.64
C ARG A 86 -15.81 14.87 5.91
N GLY A 87 -16.53 14.50 4.84
CA GLY A 87 -17.32 15.42 4.02
C GLY A 87 -16.50 16.56 3.43
N ARG A 88 -16.91 17.82 3.69
CA ARG A 88 -16.21 19.04 3.20
C ARG A 88 -14.78 19.18 3.73
N ARG A 89 -14.41 18.48 4.80
CA ARG A 89 -13.06 18.53 5.37
C ARG A 89 -12.04 17.71 4.57
N GLY A 90 -12.51 16.81 3.70
CA GLY A 90 -11.68 15.93 2.87
C GLY A 90 -11.58 14.52 3.41
N THR A 91 -10.62 13.77 2.86
CA THR A 91 -10.34 12.36 3.22
C THR A 91 -9.10 12.30 4.11
N PHE A 92 -9.19 11.52 5.19
CA PHE A 92 -8.15 11.43 6.22
C PHE A 92 -7.75 9.97 6.45
N VAL A 93 -6.51 9.74 6.89
CA VAL A 93 -6.07 8.44 7.38
C VAL A 93 -6.72 8.17 8.72
N VAL A 94 -7.28 6.97 8.92
CA VAL A 94 -7.93 6.59 10.20
C VAL A 94 -6.86 6.41 11.29
N ASP A 95 -7.23 6.73 12.54
CA ASP A 95 -6.34 6.72 13.70
C ASP A 95 -5.75 5.33 13.99
N GLU A 96 -6.53 4.30 13.65
CA GLU A 96 -6.13 2.90 13.66
C GLU A 96 -7.00 2.17 12.63
N PRO A 97 -6.44 1.62 11.53
CA PRO A 97 -7.27 0.96 10.53
C PRO A 97 -7.89 -0.30 11.16
N PRO A 98 -9.22 -0.49 11.13
CA PRO A 98 -9.88 -1.66 11.71
C PRO A 98 -9.50 -3.00 11.04
N HIS A 99 -8.75 -2.99 9.92
CA HIS A 99 -8.35 -4.18 9.18
C HIS A 99 -6.84 -4.40 9.05
N SER A 100 -6.00 -3.50 9.60
CA SER A 100 -4.59 -3.80 9.77
C SER A 100 -4.38 -4.16 11.23
N GLU A 101 -4.01 -5.41 11.50
CA GLU A 101 -3.40 -5.75 12.79
C GLU A 101 -2.42 -4.62 13.19
N PRO A 102 -2.46 -4.16 14.45
CA PRO A 102 -1.52 -3.16 14.95
C PRO A 102 -0.11 -3.48 14.46
N LEU A 103 0.65 -2.48 14.03
CA LEU A 103 1.95 -2.70 13.35
C LEU A 103 2.89 -3.65 14.09
N ARG A 104 2.80 -3.64 15.42
CA ARG A 104 3.49 -4.58 16.30
C ARG A 104 3.07 -6.03 16.03
N GLN A 105 1.78 -6.32 16.01
CA GLN A 105 1.21 -7.65 15.77
C GLN A 105 1.45 -8.11 14.32
N ARG A 106 1.35 -7.21 13.34
CA ARG A 106 1.73 -7.50 11.94
C ARG A 106 3.22 -7.83 11.82
N ARG A 107 4.09 -7.08 12.50
CA ARG A 107 5.53 -7.36 12.54
C ARG A 107 5.83 -8.69 13.23
N GLU A 108 5.14 -9.01 14.31
CA GLU A 108 5.26 -10.30 15.01
C GLU A 108 4.86 -11.46 14.10
N ARG A 109 3.76 -11.33 13.35
CA ARG A 109 3.33 -12.33 12.36
C ARG A 109 4.30 -12.47 11.20
N LEU A 110 4.77 -11.36 10.61
CA LEU A 110 5.77 -11.38 9.54
C LEU A 110 7.08 -12.03 10.00
N SER A 111 7.56 -11.67 11.20
CA SER A 111 8.76 -12.26 11.77
C SER A 111 8.57 -13.76 12.02
N SER A 112 7.40 -14.17 12.50
CA SER A 112 7.07 -15.57 12.71
C SER A 112 6.99 -16.36 11.40
N ALA A 113 6.49 -15.77 10.32
CA ALA A 113 6.48 -16.39 8.99
C ALA A 113 7.90 -16.52 8.43
N ALA A 114 8.70 -15.45 8.50
CA ALA A 114 10.09 -15.46 8.06
C ALA A 114 10.94 -16.47 8.84
N ASN A 115 10.74 -16.57 10.17
CA ASN A 115 11.45 -17.53 11.01
C ASN A 115 11.10 -18.99 10.66
N ARG A 116 9.83 -19.28 10.36
CA ARG A 116 9.41 -20.62 9.91
C ARG A 116 10.06 -20.98 8.57
N PHE A 117 10.01 -20.07 7.61
CA PHE A 117 10.65 -20.28 6.32
C PHE A 117 12.17 -20.48 6.44
N ALA A 118 12.85 -19.64 7.23
CA ALA A 118 14.28 -19.77 7.47
C ALA A 118 14.65 -21.08 8.19
N PHE A 119 13.78 -21.59 9.07
CA PHE A 119 13.98 -22.89 9.72
C PHE A 119 13.88 -24.03 8.71
N GLU A 120 12.88 -24.02 7.84
CA GLU A 120 12.70 -25.04 6.79
C GLU A 120 13.88 -25.08 5.82
N LEU A 121 14.34 -23.90 5.35
CA LEU A 121 15.50 -23.80 4.47
C LEU A 121 16.77 -24.38 5.08
N ARG A 122 17.00 -24.15 6.39
CA ARG A 122 18.17 -24.71 7.10
C ARG A 122 18.10 -26.23 7.18
N GLN A 123 16.92 -26.81 7.42
CA GLN A 123 16.74 -28.26 7.44
C GLN A 123 17.01 -28.89 6.07
N LEU A 124 16.72 -28.14 5.01
CA LEU A 124 16.97 -28.55 3.62
C LEU A 124 18.41 -28.23 3.15
N GLY A 125 19.24 -27.61 3.98
CA GLY A 125 20.62 -27.26 3.63
C GLY A 125 20.73 -26.18 2.55
N VAL A 126 19.68 -25.37 2.35
CA VAL A 126 19.65 -24.31 1.34
C VAL A 126 20.42 -23.10 1.85
N ASP A 127 21.34 -22.59 1.03
CA ASP A 127 22.09 -21.39 1.35
C ASP A 127 21.25 -20.12 1.19
N ARG A 128 21.82 -18.97 1.60
CA ARG A 128 21.10 -17.69 1.58
C ARG A 128 20.72 -17.27 0.15
N GLU A 129 21.56 -17.54 -0.83
CA GLU A 129 21.35 -17.06 -2.20
C GLU A 129 20.19 -17.83 -2.86
N ALA A 130 20.22 -19.15 -2.77
CA ALA A 130 19.14 -20.01 -3.23
C ALA A 130 17.82 -19.73 -2.49
N ALA A 131 17.88 -19.46 -1.18
CA ALA A 131 16.71 -19.08 -0.39
C ALA A 131 16.00 -17.81 -0.92
N HIS A 132 16.76 -16.80 -1.35
CA HIS A 132 16.19 -15.59 -1.94
C HIS A 132 15.52 -15.88 -3.29
N GLN A 133 16.10 -16.75 -4.11
CA GLN A 133 15.51 -17.15 -5.38
C GLN A 133 14.16 -17.87 -5.17
N PHE A 134 14.11 -18.86 -4.27
CA PHE A 134 12.86 -19.57 -3.97
C PHE A 134 11.77 -18.66 -3.41
N LEU A 135 12.13 -17.69 -2.58
CA LEU A 135 11.17 -16.73 -2.05
C LEU A 135 10.58 -15.86 -3.18
N ASN A 136 11.41 -15.39 -4.10
CA ASN A 136 10.93 -14.58 -5.24
C ASN A 136 10.01 -15.41 -6.13
N GLU A 137 10.39 -16.63 -6.52
CA GLU A 137 9.55 -17.51 -7.33
C GLU A 137 8.20 -17.82 -6.66
N ALA A 138 8.19 -18.01 -5.34
CA ALA A 138 6.96 -18.24 -4.60
C ALA A 138 6.06 -16.99 -4.58
N LEU A 139 6.65 -15.80 -4.43
CA LEU A 139 5.91 -14.53 -4.48
C LEU A 139 5.34 -14.26 -5.88
N ASP A 140 6.11 -14.54 -6.92
CA ASP A 140 5.67 -14.39 -8.32
C ASP A 140 4.49 -15.32 -8.62
N ARG A 141 4.56 -16.59 -8.18
CA ARG A 141 3.43 -17.54 -8.30
C ARG A 141 2.20 -17.09 -7.52
N SER A 142 2.41 -16.54 -6.31
CA SER A 142 1.31 -16.04 -5.48
C SER A 142 0.60 -14.83 -6.09
N ALA A 143 1.31 -14.05 -6.93
CA ALA A 143 0.74 -12.93 -7.68
C ALA A 143 -0.04 -13.39 -8.93
N GLU A 144 0.25 -14.58 -9.45
CA GLU A 144 -0.49 -15.21 -10.56
C GLU A 144 -1.77 -15.92 -10.09
N ASP A 145 -1.80 -16.38 -8.84
CA ASP A 145 -2.90 -17.18 -8.25
C ASP A 145 -4.04 -16.36 -7.62
N GLU A 146 -4.08 -15.02 -7.78
CA GLU A 146 -5.20 -14.20 -7.32
C GLU A 146 -6.30 -14.19 -8.40
N PRO A 147 -7.40 -14.96 -8.25
CA PRO A 147 -8.42 -15.02 -9.27
C PRO A 147 -9.15 -13.69 -9.33
N HIS A 148 -9.12 -13.06 -10.51
CA HIS A 148 -9.92 -11.90 -10.84
C HIS A 148 -11.41 -12.23 -10.58
N PRO A 149 -12.10 -11.56 -9.64
CA PRO A 149 -13.53 -11.76 -9.41
C PRO A 149 -14.38 -11.29 -10.59
#